data_AF-A0A836CFS8-F1
#
_entry.id   AF-A0A836CFS8-F1
#
_cell.length_a   1.000
_cell.length_b   1.000
_cell.length_c   1.000
_cell.angle_alpha   90.00
_cell.angle_beta   90.00
_cell.angle_gamma   90.00
#
_symmetry.space_group_name_H-M   'P 1'
#
loop_
_entity.id
_entity.type
_entity.pdbx_description
1 polymer ?
#
loop_
_entity_poly.entity_id
_entity_poly.type
_entity_poly.pdbx_seq_one_letter_code
_entity_poly.pdbx_strand_id
1 'polypeptide(L)'
;MVKQNRAVVTGKKYMRQQSQLSTHLCARCKVVKDRNCYLAHPTNKSGLQAYCKQCMHEHGQKYFNSDKGFVMKMANDAASSSKSRRLKGREMGPFSFAVEDIEVLHADQGGLCALSGIPVVRKMHSNWQESPDRIDTSRDYTRGNVRLVAAEFNGSSQWTPEKVQYAFLTQHEADVAAVKEAYREALLKPKRVITRRNTIEHCHVGGIKKVKCNKCNEYKTPQHFYEHLNRGCKECQTRSNREYLETLRGWATMLVCLARGSAKAKVAKGRVCRVTLTVQQILRKYLLQQGLCWYSNIPMCTKRGDWRMSLERINPTGDYSNDNTCLVCHEFNVGDHRSTIRDETTGERLTDEEVMSREGCFWSQEKFVFAQMHIMEKYGMSV
;
A
#
# COMPACT_ATOMS: atom_id res chain seq x y z
N MET A 1 -37.17 12.12 24.19
CA MET A 1 -36.32 11.90 25.38
C MET A 1 -34.95 11.38 24.92
N VAL A 2 -33.93 12.24 24.92
CA VAL A 2 -32.58 11.93 24.42
C VAL A 2 -31.74 11.40 25.59
N LYS A 3 -31.35 10.12 25.56
CA LYS A 3 -30.48 9.53 26.59
C LYS A 3 -29.06 10.07 26.44
N GLN A 4 -28.66 10.95 27.36
CA GLN A 4 -27.27 11.41 27.51
C GLN A 4 -26.43 10.30 28.14
N ASN A 5 -25.62 9.60 27.33
CA ASN A 5 -24.58 8.71 27.83
C ASN A 5 -23.36 9.53 28.28
N ARG A 6 -23.30 9.85 29.57
CA ARG A 6 -22.06 10.32 30.23
C ARG A 6 -21.13 9.13 30.43
N ALA A 7 -20.13 9.00 29.57
CA ALA A 7 -19.02 8.09 29.81
C ALA A 7 -18.22 8.59 31.04
N VAL A 8 -18.25 7.81 32.13
CA VAL A 8 -17.39 8.01 33.30
C VAL A 8 -15.97 7.65 32.90
N VAL A 9 -15.19 8.65 32.50
CA VAL A 9 -13.74 8.51 32.34
C VAL A 9 -13.15 8.44 33.74
N THR A 10 -12.89 7.23 34.25
CA THR A 10 -12.14 7.03 35.49
C THR A 10 -10.71 7.50 35.28
N GLY A 11 -10.45 8.75 35.67
CA GLY A 11 -9.13 9.36 35.70
C GLY A 11 -8.23 8.71 36.74
N LYS A 12 -7.55 7.63 36.36
CA LYS A 12 -6.34 7.15 37.04
C LYS A 12 -5.16 7.31 36.07
N LYS A 13 -4.71 8.54 35.86
CA LYS A 13 -3.45 8.77 35.15
C LYS A 13 -2.89 10.15 35.52
N TYR A 14 -1.57 10.15 35.75
CA TYR A 14 -0.70 11.30 35.99
C TYR A 14 -0.50 11.76 37.43
N MET A 15 0.20 10.93 38.20
CA MET A 15 1.38 11.37 38.96
C MET A 15 2.40 10.23 39.01
N ARG A 16 3.21 10.07 37.96
CA ARG A 16 4.51 9.40 38.08
C ARG A 16 5.55 10.51 38.05
N GLN A 17 5.81 11.00 39.25
CA GLN A 17 6.87 11.96 39.53
C GLN A 17 8.21 11.41 39.05
N GLN A 18 9.04 12.35 38.62
CA GLN A 18 10.40 12.23 38.12
C GLN A 18 11.23 11.24 38.97
N SER A 19 11.37 10.00 38.52
CA SER A 19 12.31 9.06 39.13
C SER A 19 13.61 9.13 38.35
N GLN A 20 14.70 9.38 39.08
CA GLN A 20 16.11 9.15 38.73
C GLN A 20 16.27 8.15 37.56
N LEU A 21 17.09 8.53 36.56
CA LEU A 21 17.50 7.71 35.41
C LEU A 21 17.96 6.32 35.89
N SER A 22 17.02 5.41 36.06
CA SER A 22 17.28 4.08 36.63
C SER A 22 17.62 3.18 35.47
N THR A 23 18.91 2.93 35.26
CA THR A 23 19.34 2.01 34.22
C THR A 23 18.90 0.57 34.54
N HIS A 24 18.82 -0.28 33.51
CA HIS A 24 18.46 -1.68 33.63
C HIS A 24 19.44 -2.54 32.81
N LEU A 25 19.92 -3.63 33.39
CA LEU A 25 20.80 -4.60 32.72
C LEU A 25 19.96 -5.50 31.80
N CYS A 26 20.33 -5.62 30.53
CA CYS A 26 19.66 -6.52 29.60
C CYS A 26 20.12 -7.94 29.87
N ALA A 27 19.20 -8.87 30.16
CA ALA A 27 19.56 -10.25 30.47
C ALA A 27 20.20 -11.00 29.28
N ARG A 28 20.00 -10.54 28.04
CA ARG A 28 20.56 -11.14 26.81
C ARG A 28 21.94 -10.56 26.46
N CYS A 29 22.02 -9.28 26.09
CA CYS A 29 23.28 -8.67 25.66
C CYS A 29 24.19 -8.24 26.83
N LYS A 30 23.72 -8.33 28.08
CA LYS A 30 24.48 -7.94 29.28
C LYS A 30 24.92 -6.46 29.31
N VAL A 31 24.30 -5.61 28.49
CA VAL A 31 24.54 -4.15 28.49
C VAL A 31 23.54 -3.45 29.40
N VAL A 32 24.02 -2.53 30.22
CA VAL A 32 23.19 -1.61 31.04
C VAL A 32 22.64 -0.52 30.12
N LYS A 33 21.32 -0.42 30.00
CA LYS A 33 20.62 0.54 29.11
C LYS A 33 19.56 1.34 29.89
N ASP A 34 19.14 2.46 29.33
CA ASP A 34 18.02 3.25 29.86
C ASP A 34 16.70 2.45 29.85
N ARG A 35 15.76 2.74 30.78
CA ARG A 35 14.45 2.04 30.85
C ARG A 35 13.65 2.16 29.56
N ASN A 36 13.79 3.25 28.82
CA ASN A 36 13.11 3.44 27.55
C ASN A 36 13.59 2.47 26.47
N CYS A 37 14.72 1.79 26.68
CA CYS A 37 15.18 0.69 25.83
C CYS A 37 14.44 -0.63 26.10
N TYR A 38 13.46 -0.68 27.02
CA TYR A 38 12.71 -1.89 27.37
C TYR A 38 11.21 -1.67 27.14
N LEU A 39 10.46 -2.77 26.95
CA LEU A 39 9.00 -2.73 26.99
C LEU A 39 8.51 -2.93 28.42
N ALA A 40 7.35 -2.36 28.76
CA ALA A 40 6.73 -2.61 30.05
C ALA A 40 6.28 -4.08 30.17
N HIS A 41 6.43 -4.66 31.35
CA HIS A 41 5.94 -6.01 31.68
C HIS A 41 5.17 -5.97 33.00
N PRO A 42 3.86 -6.32 33.03
CA PRO A 42 3.03 -6.13 34.22
C PRO A 42 3.40 -7.03 35.40
N THR A 43 3.90 -8.24 35.13
CA THR A 43 4.23 -9.22 36.18
C THR A 43 5.67 -9.17 36.70
N ASN A 44 6.59 -8.49 36.01
CA ASN A 44 7.99 -8.44 36.44
C ASN A 44 8.14 -7.42 37.57
N LYS A 45 8.95 -7.73 38.59
CA LYS A 45 9.21 -6.84 39.75
C LYS A 45 9.71 -5.45 39.32
N SER A 46 10.49 -5.37 38.24
CA SER A 46 10.99 -4.09 37.69
C SER A 46 9.95 -3.32 36.87
N GLY A 47 8.82 -3.95 36.53
CA GLY A 47 7.82 -3.45 35.59
C GLY A 47 8.29 -3.44 34.13
N LEU A 48 9.43 -4.07 33.82
CA LEU A 48 10.07 -4.09 32.50
C LEU A 48 10.33 -5.51 32.03
N GLN A 49 10.38 -5.72 30.71
CA GLN A 49 10.88 -6.94 30.09
C GLN A 49 12.34 -7.21 30.48
N ALA A 50 12.73 -8.49 30.56
CA ALA A 50 14.11 -8.88 30.87
C ALA A 50 15.11 -8.55 29.74
N TYR A 51 14.62 -8.43 28.51
CA TYR A 51 15.41 -8.14 27.32
C TYR A 51 15.11 -6.73 26.79
N CYS A 52 16.16 -6.04 26.33
CA CYS A 52 15.98 -4.75 25.67
C CYS A 52 15.24 -4.91 24.32
N LYS A 53 14.64 -3.83 23.84
CA LYS A 53 13.89 -3.75 22.57
C LYS A 53 14.69 -4.27 21.38
N GLN A 54 15.97 -3.91 21.30
CA GLN A 54 16.89 -4.39 20.26
C GLN A 54 17.04 -5.91 20.31
N CYS A 55 17.39 -6.47 21.48
CA CYS A 55 17.52 -7.92 21.65
C CYS A 55 16.21 -8.68 21.37
N MET A 56 15.04 -8.13 21.73
CA MET A 56 13.76 -8.73 21.39
C MET A 56 13.49 -8.68 19.88
N HIS A 57 13.85 -7.58 19.23
CA HIS A 57 13.72 -7.43 17.79
C HIS A 57 14.59 -8.44 17.03
N GLU A 58 15.88 -8.55 17.36
CA GLU A 58 16.80 -9.54 16.80
C GLU A 58 16.32 -10.98 17.03
N HIS A 59 15.81 -11.27 18.24
CA HIS A 59 15.24 -12.59 18.54
C HIS A 59 14.04 -12.89 17.64
N GLY A 60 13.12 -11.93 17.53
CA GLY A 60 11.93 -12.04 16.69
C GLY A 60 12.30 -12.21 15.22
N GLN A 61 13.23 -11.41 14.69
CA GLN A 61 13.72 -11.55 13.32
C GLN A 61 14.34 -12.92 13.06
N LYS A 62 15.22 -13.40 13.96
CA LYS A 62 15.81 -14.74 13.84
C LYS A 62 14.73 -15.83 13.86
N TYR A 63 13.73 -15.72 14.73
CA TYR A 63 12.62 -16.66 14.77
C TYR A 63 11.76 -16.61 13.51
N PHE A 64 11.35 -15.42 13.06
CA PHE A 64 10.52 -15.28 11.85
C PHE A 64 11.26 -15.58 10.54
N ASN A 65 12.59 -15.63 10.57
CA ASN A 65 13.43 -16.15 9.47
C ASN A 65 13.67 -17.67 9.56
N SER A 66 13.27 -18.32 10.65
CA SER A 66 13.16 -19.78 10.67
C SER A 66 11.88 -20.20 9.96
N ASP A 67 11.91 -21.35 9.30
CA ASP A 67 10.76 -21.91 8.58
C ASP A 67 9.48 -21.95 9.45
N LYS A 68 9.57 -22.57 10.63
CA LYS A 68 8.48 -22.62 11.62
C LYS A 68 7.95 -21.23 12.01
N GLY A 69 8.85 -20.29 12.30
CA GLY A 69 8.45 -18.95 12.73
C GLY A 69 7.82 -18.15 11.59
N PHE A 70 8.30 -18.34 10.36
CA PHE A 70 7.76 -17.74 9.15
C PHE A 70 6.32 -18.21 8.90
N VAL A 71 6.09 -19.52 8.86
CA VAL A 71 4.75 -20.11 8.65
C VAL A 71 3.78 -19.71 9.76
N MET A 72 4.22 -19.76 11.02
CA MET A 72 3.43 -19.29 12.15
C MET A 72 3.03 -17.82 12.01
N LYS A 73 3.97 -16.94 11.61
CA LYS A 73 3.67 -15.53 11.36
C LYS A 73 2.63 -15.38 10.25
N MET A 74 2.74 -16.15 9.19
CA MET A 74 1.87 -16.09 8.03
C MET A 74 0.41 -16.47 8.37
N ALA A 75 0.21 -17.53 9.17
CA ALA A 75 -1.12 -17.89 9.68
C ALA A 75 -1.72 -16.79 10.58
N ASN A 76 -0.91 -16.20 11.46
CA ASN A 76 -1.34 -15.11 12.35
C ASN A 76 -1.70 -13.83 11.58
N ASP A 77 -0.96 -13.51 10.51
CA ASP A 77 -1.25 -12.37 9.64
C ASP A 77 -2.58 -12.58 8.88
N ALA A 78 -2.85 -13.80 8.40
CA ALA A 78 -4.14 -14.16 7.78
C ALA A 78 -5.30 -14.00 8.77
N ALA A 79 -5.17 -14.52 10.00
CA ALA A 79 -6.17 -14.38 11.06
C ALA A 79 -6.43 -12.90 11.42
N SER A 80 -5.36 -12.11 11.55
CA SER A 80 -5.43 -10.68 11.85
C SER A 80 -6.11 -9.90 10.72
N SER A 81 -5.81 -10.25 9.47
CA SER A 81 -6.42 -9.66 8.27
C SER A 81 -7.93 -9.95 8.22
N SER A 82 -8.33 -11.20 8.47
CA SER A 82 -9.75 -11.60 8.58
C SER A 82 -10.48 -10.78 9.65
N LYS A 83 -9.94 -10.73 10.87
CA LYS A 83 -10.52 -9.95 11.98
C LYS A 83 -10.66 -8.47 11.62
N SER A 84 -9.64 -7.86 11.02
CA SER A 84 -9.69 -6.46 10.60
C SER A 84 -10.78 -6.19 9.56
N ARG A 85 -11.02 -7.12 8.64
CA ARG A 85 -12.09 -7.00 7.62
C ARG A 85 -13.48 -7.10 8.23
N ARG A 86 -13.70 -8.02 9.17
CA ARG A 86 -14.96 -8.13 9.91
C ARG A 86 -15.25 -6.89 10.73
N LEU A 87 -14.24 -6.32 11.40
CA LEU A 87 -14.38 -5.06 12.14
C LEU A 87 -14.71 -3.86 11.23
N LYS A 88 -14.41 -3.94 9.93
CA LYS A 88 -14.80 -2.94 8.92
C LYS A 88 -16.18 -3.22 8.30
N GLY A 89 -16.94 -4.17 8.85
CA GLY A 89 -18.30 -4.51 8.39
C GLY A 89 -18.34 -5.29 7.08
N ARG A 90 -17.24 -5.94 6.68
CA ARG A 90 -17.27 -6.85 5.52
C ARG A 90 -17.87 -8.18 5.96
N GLU A 91 -18.89 -8.63 5.25
CA GLU A 91 -19.38 -10.00 5.36
C GLU A 91 -18.30 -10.93 4.82
N MET A 92 -17.74 -11.75 5.70
CA MET A 92 -16.71 -12.72 5.39
C MET A 92 -17.22 -14.08 5.87
N GLY A 93 -16.89 -15.15 5.13
CA GLY A 93 -17.15 -16.52 5.57
C GLY A 93 -16.39 -16.91 6.86
N PRO A 94 -16.54 -18.15 7.34
CA PRO A 94 -15.79 -18.64 8.50
C PRO A 94 -14.28 -18.66 8.20
N PHE A 95 -13.48 -18.31 9.21
CA PHE A 95 -12.02 -18.40 9.15
C PHE A 95 -11.61 -19.77 9.68
N SER A 96 -10.82 -20.52 8.91
CA SER A 96 -10.38 -21.88 9.29
C SER A 96 -8.95 -22.19 8.82
N PHE A 97 -8.12 -21.16 8.61
CA PHE A 97 -6.78 -21.31 8.05
C PHE A 97 -5.71 -21.38 9.15
N ALA A 98 -5.00 -22.49 9.23
CA ALA A 98 -4.00 -22.82 10.25
C ALA A 98 -2.59 -23.00 9.67
N VAL A 99 -1.62 -23.29 10.54
CA VAL A 99 -0.22 -23.56 10.17
C VAL A 99 -0.12 -24.80 9.29
N GLU A 100 -0.90 -25.83 9.64
CA GLU A 100 -0.94 -27.11 8.92
C GLU A 100 -1.47 -26.93 7.49
N ASP A 101 -2.42 -26.02 7.28
CA ASP A 101 -2.93 -25.74 5.93
C ASP A 101 -1.86 -25.13 5.02
N ILE A 102 -0.95 -24.30 5.58
CA ILE A 102 0.15 -23.71 4.82
C ILE A 102 1.14 -24.79 4.39
N GLU A 103 1.52 -25.69 5.29
CA GLU A 103 2.45 -26.77 4.97
C GLU A 103 1.90 -27.69 3.90
N VAL A 104 0.61 -28.03 4.01
CA VAL A 104 -0.06 -28.85 3.00
C VAL A 104 -0.14 -28.12 1.66
N LEU A 105 -0.52 -26.83 1.63
CA LEU A 105 -0.53 -26.05 0.38
C LEU A 105 0.87 -25.93 -0.24
N HIS A 106 1.93 -25.78 0.57
CA HIS A 106 3.29 -25.69 0.07
C HIS A 106 3.73 -27.01 -0.57
N ALA A 107 3.43 -28.14 0.07
CA ALA A 107 3.69 -29.46 -0.47
C ALA A 107 2.85 -29.73 -1.74
N ASP A 108 1.55 -29.44 -1.71
CA ASP A 108 0.62 -29.60 -2.84
C ASP A 108 1.07 -28.78 -4.07
N GLN A 109 1.71 -27.61 -3.84
CA GLN A 109 2.25 -26.75 -4.89
C GLN A 109 3.73 -27.02 -5.24
N GLY A 110 4.38 -27.98 -4.60
CA GLY A 110 5.81 -28.28 -4.80
C GLY A 110 6.75 -27.11 -4.47
N GLY A 111 6.35 -26.23 -3.54
CA GLY A 111 7.11 -25.03 -3.19
C GLY A 111 7.14 -23.95 -4.27
N LEU A 112 6.21 -24.00 -5.24
CA LEU A 112 6.11 -23.03 -6.34
C LEU A 112 4.96 -22.05 -6.11
N CYS A 113 5.12 -20.83 -6.64
CA CYS A 113 4.06 -19.84 -6.71
C CYS A 113 2.92 -20.36 -7.60
N ALA A 114 1.71 -20.46 -7.04
CA ALA A 114 0.53 -20.96 -7.76
C ALA A 114 0.22 -20.16 -9.04
N LEU A 115 0.59 -18.88 -9.08
CA LEU A 115 0.37 -17.99 -10.22
C LEU A 115 1.49 -18.09 -11.27
N SER A 116 2.74 -17.88 -10.87
CA SER A 116 3.85 -17.73 -11.82
C SER A 116 4.71 -18.99 -12.02
N GLY A 117 4.63 -19.97 -11.13
CA GLY A 117 5.54 -21.13 -11.13
C GLY A 117 6.92 -20.84 -10.54
N ILE A 118 7.18 -19.60 -10.11
CA ILE A 118 8.45 -19.21 -9.48
C ILE A 118 8.57 -19.88 -8.11
N PRO A 119 9.72 -20.49 -7.76
CA PRO A 119 9.96 -21.00 -6.41
C PRO A 119 9.77 -19.91 -5.36
N VAL A 120 8.93 -20.17 -4.35
CA VAL A 120 8.69 -19.22 -3.26
C VAL A 120 9.67 -19.45 -2.12
N VAL A 121 10.00 -18.37 -1.41
CA VAL A 121 11.00 -18.38 -0.34
C VAL A 121 10.34 -18.12 1.01
N ARG A 122 10.58 -19.00 1.99
CA ARG A 122 10.12 -18.85 3.38
C ARG A 122 11.09 -18.06 4.24
N LYS A 123 11.34 -16.82 3.82
CA LYS A 123 12.24 -15.88 4.51
C LYS A 123 11.64 -14.49 4.46
N MET A 124 11.69 -13.76 5.57
CA MET A 124 11.13 -12.41 5.57
C MET A 124 11.92 -11.50 4.64
N HIS A 125 11.19 -10.70 3.85
CA HIS A 125 11.72 -9.68 2.96
C HIS A 125 12.67 -10.22 1.88
N SER A 126 12.61 -11.51 1.56
CA SER A 126 13.35 -12.06 0.42
C SER A 126 12.65 -11.77 -0.91
N ASN A 127 13.37 -11.93 -2.01
CA ASN A 127 12.73 -12.08 -3.31
C ASN A 127 11.80 -13.29 -3.30
N TRP A 128 10.64 -13.16 -3.95
CA TRP A 128 9.69 -14.25 -4.10
C TRP A 128 9.19 -14.82 -2.77
N GLN A 129 9.09 -13.96 -1.75
CA GLN A 129 8.64 -14.36 -0.42
C GLN A 129 7.28 -15.06 -0.52
N GLU A 130 7.15 -16.23 0.09
CA GLU A 130 5.88 -16.96 0.16
C GLU A 130 4.80 -16.13 0.88
N SER A 131 3.59 -16.15 0.35
CA SER A 131 2.47 -15.38 0.87
C SER A 131 1.13 -16.07 0.59
N PRO A 132 0.17 -16.07 1.55
CA PRO A 132 -1.14 -16.64 1.33
C PRO A 132 -2.00 -15.62 0.59
N ASP A 133 -2.45 -15.98 -0.61
CA ASP A 133 -3.36 -15.20 -1.43
C ASP A 133 -4.74 -15.86 -1.45
N ARG A 134 -5.79 -15.02 -1.42
CA ARG A 134 -7.17 -15.50 -1.46
C ARG A 134 -7.64 -15.55 -2.91
N ILE A 135 -8.06 -16.74 -3.34
CA ILE A 135 -8.56 -16.99 -4.70
C ILE A 135 -9.82 -16.12 -4.94
N ASP A 136 -10.77 -16.16 -4.01
CA ASP A 136 -11.92 -15.28 -3.95
C ASP A 136 -11.78 -14.29 -2.78
N THR A 137 -11.67 -13.01 -3.11
CA THR A 137 -11.47 -11.95 -2.11
C THR A 137 -12.73 -11.63 -1.29
N SER A 138 -13.90 -12.12 -1.70
CA SER A 138 -15.16 -12.04 -0.94
C SER A 138 -15.26 -13.11 0.16
N ARG A 139 -14.46 -14.18 0.05
CA ARG A 139 -14.40 -15.27 1.02
C ARG A 139 -13.21 -15.08 1.99
N ASP A 140 -13.32 -15.73 3.15
CA ASP A 140 -12.27 -15.68 4.18
C ASP A 140 -11.12 -16.65 3.85
N TYR A 141 -10.09 -16.71 4.70
CA TYR A 141 -9.03 -17.68 4.59
C TYR A 141 -9.55 -19.06 5.03
N THR A 142 -9.68 -19.95 4.06
CA THR A 142 -9.97 -21.38 4.22
C THR A 142 -9.05 -22.14 3.27
N ARG A 143 -8.72 -23.41 3.57
CA ARG A 143 -7.82 -24.20 2.71
C ARG A 143 -8.25 -24.23 1.24
N GLY A 144 -9.55 -24.31 0.96
CA GLY A 144 -10.10 -24.29 -0.41
C GLY A 144 -10.22 -22.92 -1.08
N ASN A 145 -9.89 -21.82 -0.38
CA ASN A 145 -9.92 -20.46 -0.93
C ASN A 145 -8.56 -19.75 -0.84
N VAL A 146 -7.51 -20.46 -0.45
CA VAL A 146 -6.16 -19.93 -0.32
C VAL A 146 -5.23 -20.70 -1.24
N ARG A 147 -4.28 -19.97 -1.82
CA ARG A 147 -3.13 -20.50 -2.55
C ARG A 147 -1.88 -19.78 -2.08
N LEU A 148 -0.72 -20.39 -2.21
CA LEU A 148 0.55 -19.75 -1.90
C LEU A 148 1.10 -19.09 -3.17
N VAL A 149 1.42 -17.81 -3.08
CA VAL A 149 1.99 -17.03 -4.18
C VAL A 149 3.22 -16.29 -3.68
N ALA A 150 4.05 -15.84 -4.61
CA ALA A 150 5.10 -14.89 -4.29
C ALA A 150 4.47 -13.52 -3.89
N ALA A 151 5.01 -12.86 -2.88
CA ALA A 151 4.47 -11.62 -2.31
C ALA A 151 4.35 -10.48 -3.33
N GLU A 152 5.14 -10.51 -4.40
CA GLU A 152 5.08 -9.61 -5.55
C GLU A 152 3.72 -9.68 -6.28
N PHE A 153 3.01 -10.81 -6.18
CA PHE A 153 1.66 -11.01 -6.70
C PHE A 153 0.57 -10.88 -5.63
N ASN A 154 0.92 -10.63 -4.35
CA ASN A 154 -0.04 -10.43 -3.25
C ASN A 154 -0.08 -8.96 -2.80
N GLY A 155 -0.31 -8.06 -3.76
CA GLY A 155 -0.36 -6.61 -3.56
C GLY A 155 -1.75 -6.04 -3.29
N SER A 156 -1.94 -4.76 -3.60
CA SER A 156 -3.25 -4.11 -3.56
C SER A 156 -4.17 -4.52 -4.71
N SER A 157 -3.60 -5.05 -5.79
CA SER A 157 -4.33 -5.59 -6.94
C SER A 157 -4.43 -7.11 -6.82
N GLN A 158 -5.59 -7.67 -7.17
CA GLN A 158 -5.77 -9.11 -7.26
C GLN A 158 -5.20 -9.62 -8.58
N TRP A 159 -4.23 -10.53 -8.48
CA TRP A 159 -3.65 -11.23 -9.62
C TRP A 159 -4.42 -12.52 -9.90
N THR A 160 -4.68 -12.78 -11.18
CA THR A 160 -5.27 -14.05 -11.65
C THR A 160 -4.31 -14.70 -12.66
N PRO A 161 -4.44 -16.00 -12.96
CA PRO A 161 -3.64 -16.64 -14.00
C PRO A 161 -3.68 -15.89 -15.33
N GLU A 162 -4.86 -15.39 -15.72
CA GLU A 162 -5.07 -14.65 -16.97
C GLU A 162 -4.32 -13.31 -16.96
N LYS A 163 -4.32 -12.60 -15.81
CA LYS A 163 -3.52 -11.37 -15.67
C LYS A 163 -2.04 -11.63 -15.75
N VAL A 164 -1.56 -12.75 -15.20
CA VAL A 164 -0.14 -13.12 -15.29
C VAL A 164 0.23 -13.43 -16.73
N GLN A 165 -0.57 -14.22 -17.45
CA GLN A 165 -0.34 -14.48 -18.86
C GLN A 165 -0.36 -13.18 -19.68
N TYR A 166 -1.37 -12.33 -19.48
CA TYR A 166 -1.46 -11.04 -20.15
C TYR A 166 -0.22 -10.18 -19.88
N ALA A 167 0.20 -10.05 -18.62
CA ALA A 167 1.29 -9.17 -18.25
C ALA A 167 2.68 -9.61 -18.71
N PHE A 168 2.92 -10.91 -18.83
CA PHE A 168 4.25 -11.47 -19.06
C PHE A 168 4.40 -12.14 -20.42
N LEU A 169 3.31 -12.59 -21.05
CA LEU A 169 3.36 -13.36 -22.30
C LEU A 169 2.81 -12.58 -23.50
N THR A 170 2.11 -11.46 -23.26
CA THR A 170 1.59 -10.63 -24.34
C THR A 170 2.55 -9.49 -24.65
N GLN A 171 2.91 -9.34 -25.92
CA GLN A 171 3.60 -8.15 -26.38
C GLN A 171 2.59 -7.02 -26.59
N HIS A 172 2.99 -5.82 -26.20
CA HIS A 172 2.15 -4.64 -26.30
C HIS A 172 2.85 -3.58 -27.12
N GLU A 173 2.13 -3.05 -28.09
CA GLU A 173 2.57 -1.90 -28.89
C GLU A 173 1.85 -0.64 -28.41
N ALA A 174 2.57 0.48 -28.42
CA ALA A 174 1.99 1.76 -28.08
C ALA A 174 1.20 2.33 -29.26
N ASP A 175 -0.02 2.80 -29.01
CA ASP A 175 -0.67 3.76 -29.89
C ASP A 175 -0.05 5.15 -29.66
N VAL A 176 1.09 5.39 -30.32
CA VAL A 176 1.88 6.62 -30.19
C VAL A 176 1.05 7.87 -30.56
N ALA A 177 0.10 7.73 -31.49
CA ALA A 177 -0.77 8.83 -31.90
C ALA A 177 -1.76 9.20 -30.79
N ALA A 178 -2.47 8.22 -30.22
CA ALA A 178 -3.38 8.42 -29.10
C ALA A 178 -2.65 8.98 -27.87
N VAL A 179 -1.44 8.49 -27.58
CA VAL A 179 -0.61 8.97 -26.46
C VAL A 179 -0.21 10.44 -26.65
N LYS A 180 0.24 10.81 -27.85
CA LYS A 180 0.59 12.21 -28.17
C LYS A 180 -0.63 13.12 -28.03
N GLU A 181 -1.80 12.66 -28.46
CA GLU A 181 -3.03 13.45 -28.35
C GLU A 181 -3.49 13.62 -26.89
N ALA A 182 -3.53 12.53 -26.11
CA ALA A 182 -3.82 12.59 -24.68
C ALA A 182 -2.83 13.50 -23.93
N TYR A 183 -1.55 13.49 -24.30
CA TYR A 183 -0.54 14.40 -23.76
C TYR A 183 -0.85 15.87 -24.09
N ARG A 184 -1.17 16.19 -25.35
CA ARG A 184 -1.54 17.56 -25.77
C ARG A 184 -2.78 18.05 -25.03
N GLU A 185 -3.84 17.24 -24.97
CA GLU A 185 -5.05 17.56 -24.21
C GLU A 185 -4.72 17.82 -22.73
N ALA A 186 -3.89 16.97 -22.13
CA ALA A 186 -3.49 17.12 -20.74
C ALA A 186 -2.63 18.37 -20.46
N LEU A 187 -1.93 18.92 -21.46
CA LEU A 187 -1.21 20.18 -21.32
C LEU A 187 -2.16 21.38 -21.27
N LEU A 188 -3.31 21.29 -21.94
CA LEU A 188 -4.35 22.32 -21.86
C LEU A 188 -4.86 22.34 -20.43
N LYS A 189 -4.54 23.43 -19.70
CA LYS A 189 -5.15 23.65 -18.39
C LYS A 189 -6.66 23.78 -18.64
N PRO A 190 -7.52 23.06 -17.90
CA PRO A 190 -8.94 23.30 -18.00
C PRO A 190 -9.14 24.79 -17.75
N LYS A 191 -9.73 25.49 -18.74
CA LYS A 191 -10.07 26.90 -18.58
C LYS A 191 -10.88 26.95 -17.30
N ARG A 192 -10.37 27.64 -16.27
CA ARG A 192 -11.16 27.91 -15.08
C ARG A 192 -12.32 28.73 -15.59
N VAL A 193 -13.46 28.08 -15.81
CA VAL A 193 -14.70 28.79 -16.02
C VAL A 193 -14.85 29.56 -14.72
N ILE A 194 -14.60 30.87 -14.78
CA ILE A 194 -14.92 31.77 -13.69
C ILE A 194 -16.44 31.77 -13.67
N THR A 195 -17.01 30.76 -13.03
CA THR A 195 -18.42 30.77 -12.71
C THR A 195 -18.57 31.97 -11.81
N ARG A 196 -19.28 32.99 -12.29
CA ARG A 196 -19.76 34.06 -11.42
C ARG A 196 -20.32 33.38 -10.16
N ARG A 197 -20.06 33.94 -8.98
CA ARG A 197 -20.57 33.36 -7.74
C ARG A 197 -22.10 33.36 -7.86
N ASN A 198 -22.66 32.21 -8.21
CA ASN A 198 -24.11 32.06 -8.29
C ASN A 198 -24.64 32.30 -6.88
N THR A 199 -25.60 33.21 -6.76
CA THR A 199 -26.36 33.39 -5.53
C THR A 199 -26.93 32.04 -5.14
N ILE A 200 -26.65 31.58 -3.92
CA ILE A 200 -27.12 30.28 -3.45
C ILE A 200 -28.63 30.39 -3.25
N GLU A 201 -29.40 29.67 -4.06
CA GLU A 201 -30.85 29.60 -3.91
C GLU A 201 -31.23 28.67 -2.75
N HIS A 202 -32.15 29.14 -1.91
CA HIS A 202 -32.70 28.40 -0.78
C HIS A 202 -34.21 28.29 -0.90
N CYS A 203 -34.79 27.21 -0.39
CA CYS A 203 -36.23 27.08 -0.20
C CYS A 203 -36.55 26.35 1.12
N HIS A 204 -37.79 26.42 1.57
CA HIS A 204 -38.29 25.67 2.73
C HIS A 204 -39.41 24.75 2.27
N VAL A 205 -39.27 23.44 2.53
CA VAL A 205 -40.30 22.45 2.22
C VAL A 205 -40.61 21.70 3.53
N GLY A 206 -41.82 21.88 4.06
CA GLY A 206 -42.21 21.29 5.35
C GLY A 206 -41.34 21.76 6.52
N GLY A 207 -40.95 23.04 6.54
CA GLY A 207 -40.09 23.61 7.59
C GLY A 207 -38.60 23.24 7.49
N ILE A 208 -38.21 22.37 6.55
CA ILE A 208 -36.81 21.98 6.35
C ILE A 208 -36.16 22.89 5.30
N LYS A 209 -35.07 23.56 5.68
CA LYS A 209 -34.25 24.35 4.75
C LYS A 209 -33.58 23.43 3.72
N LYS A 210 -33.80 23.72 2.44
CA LYS A 210 -33.12 23.08 1.32
C LYS A 210 -32.30 24.10 0.53
N VAL A 211 -31.24 23.60 -0.12
CA VAL A 211 -30.29 24.37 -0.93
C VAL A 211 -30.31 23.80 -2.33
N LYS A 212 -30.43 24.64 -3.36
CA LYS A 212 -30.37 24.21 -4.75
C LYS A 212 -28.92 23.94 -5.15
N CYS A 213 -28.65 22.75 -5.68
CA CYS A 213 -27.34 22.45 -6.22
C CYS A 213 -27.15 23.15 -7.57
N ASN A 214 -26.11 23.97 -7.73
CA ASN A 214 -25.80 24.64 -9.00
C ASN A 214 -25.27 23.72 -10.14
N LYS A 215 -25.17 22.41 -9.90
CA LYS A 215 -24.73 21.42 -10.91
C LYS A 215 -25.89 20.56 -11.41
N CYS A 216 -26.67 19.96 -10.50
CA CYS A 216 -27.83 19.14 -10.86
C CYS A 216 -29.18 19.86 -10.74
N ASN A 217 -29.21 21.10 -10.28
CA ASN A 217 -30.42 21.91 -10.05
C ASN A 217 -31.44 21.35 -9.04
N GLU A 218 -31.10 20.26 -8.33
CA GLU A 218 -31.96 19.69 -7.27
C GLU A 218 -31.84 20.44 -5.94
N TYR A 219 -32.95 20.57 -5.22
CA TYR A 219 -32.99 21.08 -3.84
C TYR A 219 -32.71 19.96 -2.83
N LYS A 220 -31.56 20.01 -2.15
CA LYS A 220 -31.16 19.01 -1.13
C LYS A 220 -30.98 19.67 0.24
N THR A 221 -31.02 18.88 1.30
CA THR A 221 -30.74 19.40 2.65
C THR A 221 -29.24 19.74 2.80
N PRO A 222 -28.85 20.62 3.73
CA PRO A 222 -27.45 21.03 3.91
C PRO A 222 -26.46 19.87 4.13
N GLN A 223 -26.92 18.74 4.67
CA GLN A 223 -26.09 17.55 4.88
C GLN A 223 -25.57 16.94 3.57
N HIS A 224 -26.24 17.19 2.44
CA HIS A 224 -25.78 16.77 1.10
C HIS A 224 -24.73 17.71 0.49
N PHE A 225 -24.29 18.74 1.19
CA PHE A 225 -23.26 19.67 0.73
C PHE A 225 -22.05 19.63 1.66
N TYR A 226 -20.90 20.05 1.16
CA TYR A 226 -19.76 20.40 2.01
C TYR A 226 -19.99 21.77 2.64
N GLU A 227 -19.10 22.19 3.53
CA GLU A 227 -19.15 23.49 4.22
C GLU A 227 -19.35 24.66 3.24
N HIS A 228 -18.74 24.59 2.05
CA HIS A 228 -18.96 25.55 0.98
C HIS A 228 -20.04 25.08 0.00
N LEU A 229 -21.27 25.57 0.21
CA LEU A 229 -22.47 25.19 -0.57
C LEU A 229 -22.39 25.53 -2.07
N ASN A 230 -21.51 26.45 -2.48
CA ASN A 230 -21.40 26.96 -3.84
C ASN A 230 -20.70 26.03 -4.85
N ARG A 231 -20.15 24.89 -4.41
CA ARG A 231 -19.44 23.92 -5.29
C ARG A 231 -20.35 22.82 -5.84
N GLY A 232 -21.64 22.89 -5.53
CA GLY A 232 -22.63 21.84 -5.81
C GLY A 232 -22.73 20.82 -4.67
N CYS A 233 -23.66 19.88 -4.77
CA CYS A 233 -23.82 18.83 -3.76
C CYS A 233 -22.64 17.84 -3.78
N LYS A 234 -22.49 17.06 -2.70
CA LYS A 234 -21.45 16.04 -2.52
C LYS A 234 -21.40 15.06 -3.69
N GLU A 235 -22.54 14.60 -4.19
CA GLU A 235 -22.61 13.67 -5.33
C GLU A 235 -22.08 14.29 -6.62
N CYS A 236 -22.49 15.52 -6.95
CA CYS A 236 -22.00 16.23 -8.14
C CYS A 236 -20.50 16.56 -8.04
N GLN A 237 -20.00 16.85 -6.84
CA GLN A 237 -18.57 17.02 -6.61
C GLN A 237 -17.81 15.70 -6.78
N THR A 238 -18.30 14.60 -6.20
CA THR A 238 -17.72 13.26 -6.36
C THR A 238 -17.66 12.82 -7.82
N ARG A 239 -18.77 12.98 -8.56
CA ARG A 239 -18.83 12.66 -9.99
C ARG A 239 -17.85 13.49 -10.81
N SER A 240 -17.85 14.82 -10.62
CA SER A 240 -16.92 15.72 -11.31
C SER A 240 -15.45 15.44 -10.97
N ASN A 241 -15.15 15.08 -9.71
CA ASN A 241 -13.82 14.66 -9.31
C ASN A 241 -13.44 13.33 -9.96
N ARG A 242 -14.37 12.36 -10.06
CA ARG A 242 -14.14 11.09 -10.75
C ARG A 242 -13.82 11.32 -12.23
N GLU A 243 -14.64 12.09 -12.94
CA GLU A 243 -14.42 12.45 -14.34
C GLU A 243 -13.07 13.15 -14.53
N TYR A 244 -12.72 14.11 -13.67
CA TYR A 244 -11.42 14.75 -13.72
C TYR A 244 -10.26 13.77 -13.51
N LEU A 245 -10.38 12.85 -12.55
CA LEU A 245 -9.36 11.84 -12.29
C LEU A 245 -9.24 10.82 -13.44
N GLU A 246 -10.29 10.61 -14.23
CA GLU A 246 -10.21 9.79 -15.45
C GLU A 246 -9.46 10.49 -16.59
N THR A 247 -9.20 11.81 -16.50
CA THR A 247 -8.29 12.49 -17.44
C THR A 247 -6.83 12.27 -17.09
N LEU A 248 -5.95 12.25 -18.09
CA LEU A 248 -4.49 12.12 -17.88
C LEU A 248 -3.94 13.24 -16.98
N ARG A 249 -4.40 14.48 -17.17
CA ARG A 249 -3.98 15.62 -16.34
C ARG A 249 -4.42 15.47 -14.88
N GLY A 250 -5.68 15.08 -14.66
CA GLY A 250 -6.21 14.93 -13.31
C GLY A 250 -5.56 13.78 -12.57
N TRP A 251 -5.30 12.66 -13.25
CA TRP A 251 -4.54 11.56 -12.69
C TRP A 251 -3.10 11.96 -12.36
N ALA A 252 -2.38 12.62 -13.28
CA ALA A 252 -1.02 13.10 -13.03
C ALA A 252 -0.96 14.07 -11.84
N THR A 253 -1.97 14.95 -11.69
CA THR A 253 -2.10 15.85 -10.54
C THR A 253 -2.26 15.07 -9.24
N MET A 254 -3.09 14.02 -9.26
CA MET A 254 -3.32 13.15 -8.12
C MET A 254 -2.06 12.36 -7.73
N LEU A 255 -1.26 11.88 -8.70
CA LEU A 255 0.02 11.22 -8.42
C LEU A 255 1.02 12.15 -7.70
N VAL A 256 1.14 13.41 -8.11
CA VAL A 256 1.98 14.40 -7.39
C VAL A 256 1.48 14.62 -5.96
N CYS A 257 0.17 14.72 -5.76
CA CYS A 257 -0.43 14.86 -4.43
C CYS A 257 -0.13 13.64 -3.53
N LEU A 258 -0.24 12.42 -4.07
CA LEU A 258 0.11 11.20 -3.34
C LEU A 258 1.60 11.16 -2.98
N ALA A 259 2.49 11.51 -3.92
CA ALA A 259 3.93 11.59 -3.66
C ALA A 259 4.25 12.54 -2.49
N ARG A 260 3.61 13.72 -2.45
CA ARG A 260 3.75 14.69 -1.35
C ARG A 260 3.22 14.14 -0.02
N GLY A 261 2.08 13.46 -0.04
CA GLY A 261 1.52 12.81 1.15
C GLY A 261 2.47 11.75 1.72
N SER A 262 3.00 10.90 0.85
CA SER A 262 3.98 9.87 1.20
C SER A 262 5.29 10.47 1.74
N ALA A 263 5.83 11.51 1.10
CA ALA A 263 7.01 12.21 1.59
C ALA A 263 6.79 12.84 2.96
N LYS A 264 5.64 13.51 3.18
CA LYS A 264 5.26 14.06 4.50
C LYS A 264 5.19 12.97 5.57
N ALA A 265 4.59 11.82 5.26
CA ALA A 265 4.51 10.69 6.18
C ALA A 265 5.90 10.10 6.53
N LYS A 266 6.86 10.15 5.59
CA LYS A 266 8.25 9.78 5.83
C LYS A 266 8.97 10.78 6.72
N VAL A 267 8.82 12.08 6.47
CA VAL A 267 9.37 13.16 7.31
C VAL A 267 8.84 13.07 8.74
N ALA A 268 7.55 12.78 8.93
CA ALA A 268 6.97 12.57 10.26
C ALA A 268 7.58 11.36 11.01
N LYS A 269 8.20 10.42 10.29
CA LYS A 269 8.94 9.27 10.84
C LYS A 269 10.45 9.53 10.94
N GLY A 270 10.89 10.78 10.82
CA GLY A 270 12.30 11.18 10.88
C GLY A 270 13.12 10.84 9.63
N ARG A 271 12.47 10.61 8.48
CA ARG A 271 13.16 10.29 7.22
C ARG A 271 13.21 11.51 6.29
N VAL A 272 14.34 11.74 5.63
CA VAL A 272 14.43 12.73 4.56
C VAL A 272 13.75 12.17 3.31
N CYS A 273 12.80 12.92 2.75
CA CYS A 273 12.18 12.60 1.47
C CYS A 273 11.60 13.89 0.87
N ARG A 274 12.17 14.35 -0.24
CA ARG A 274 11.75 15.55 -0.96
C ARG A 274 10.89 15.17 -2.16
N VAL A 275 10.07 16.13 -2.60
CA VAL A 275 9.24 15.99 -3.81
C VAL A 275 9.52 17.18 -4.71
N THR A 276 10.33 16.96 -5.74
CA THR A 276 10.58 17.94 -6.80
C THR A 276 9.73 17.66 -8.04
N LEU A 277 9.03 16.53 -8.06
CA LEU A 277 8.17 16.12 -9.16
C LEU A 277 6.97 17.07 -9.38
N THR A 278 6.76 17.45 -10.63
CA THR A 278 5.67 18.32 -11.11
C THR A 278 4.70 17.54 -12.01
N VAL A 279 3.50 18.11 -12.22
CA VAL A 279 2.51 17.51 -13.13
C VAL A 279 3.07 17.41 -14.55
N GLN A 280 3.79 18.44 -15.03
CA GLN A 280 4.41 18.46 -16.34
C GLN A 280 5.46 17.37 -16.51
N GLN A 281 6.26 17.09 -15.48
CA GLN A 281 7.23 16.00 -15.50
C GLN A 281 6.54 14.64 -15.59
N ILE A 282 5.44 14.42 -14.86
CA ILE A 282 4.65 13.18 -15.00
C ILE A 282 4.06 13.05 -16.41
N LEU A 283 3.47 14.10 -16.97
CA LEU A 283 2.94 14.08 -18.33
C LEU A 283 4.06 13.80 -19.35
N ARG A 284 5.24 14.40 -19.18
CA ARG A 284 6.40 14.13 -20.03
C ARG A 284 6.86 12.67 -19.91
N LYS A 285 6.85 12.09 -18.71
CA LYS A 285 7.14 10.66 -18.52
C LYS A 285 6.14 9.77 -19.25
N TYR A 286 4.84 10.08 -19.17
CA TYR A 286 3.82 9.36 -19.91
C TYR A 286 4.11 9.37 -21.41
N LEU A 287 4.46 10.53 -21.98
CA LEU A 287 4.85 10.64 -23.38
C LEU A 287 6.14 9.86 -23.71
N LEU A 288 7.19 10.00 -22.90
CA LEU A 288 8.48 9.32 -23.11
C LEU A 288 8.36 7.80 -23.03
N GLN A 289 7.51 7.30 -22.13
CA GLN A 289 7.18 5.88 -22.00
C GLN A 289 6.10 5.43 -23.01
N GLN A 290 5.66 6.32 -23.92
CA GLN A 290 4.63 6.03 -24.90
C GLN A 290 3.32 5.49 -24.28
N GLY A 291 2.98 5.97 -23.08
CA GLY A 291 1.83 5.52 -22.30
C GLY A 291 1.93 4.09 -21.73
N LEU A 292 3.08 3.44 -21.88
CA LEU A 292 3.32 2.07 -21.44
C LEU A 292 3.94 2.00 -20.05
N CYS A 293 3.63 0.92 -19.32
CA CYS A 293 4.26 0.59 -18.05
C CYS A 293 5.76 0.33 -18.22
N TRP A 294 6.57 0.90 -17.32
CA TRP A 294 8.03 0.78 -17.35
C TRP A 294 8.55 -0.67 -17.37
N TYR A 295 7.90 -1.59 -16.65
CA TYR A 295 8.35 -2.99 -16.58
C TYR A 295 7.79 -3.85 -17.72
N SER A 296 6.46 -3.85 -17.88
CA SER A 296 5.73 -4.82 -18.70
C SER A 296 5.34 -4.35 -20.08
N ASN A 297 5.59 -3.08 -20.42
CA ASN A 297 5.10 -2.44 -21.64
C ASN A 297 3.56 -2.45 -21.80
N ILE A 298 2.79 -2.83 -20.77
CA ILE A 298 1.32 -2.79 -20.82
C ILE A 298 0.85 -1.32 -20.93
N PRO A 299 -0.11 -1.00 -21.81
CA PRO A 299 -0.71 0.33 -21.87
C PRO A 299 -1.40 0.68 -20.54
N MET A 300 -0.98 1.79 -19.93
CA MET A 300 -1.53 2.22 -18.65
C MET A 300 -2.82 3.01 -18.84
N CYS A 301 -3.77 2.85 -17.91
CA CYS A 301 -5.01 3.62 -17.90
C CYS A 301 -5.12 4.57 -16.69
N THR A 302 -5.94 5.61 -16.81
CA THR A 302 -6.28 6.54 -15.71
C THR A 302 -7.57 6.14 -14.99
N LYS A 303 -8.37 5.28 -15.63
CA LYS A 303 -9.64 4.80 -15.11
C LYS A 303 -9.43 3.82 -13.96
N ARG A 304 -10.47 3.61 -13.16
CA ARG A 304 -10.46 2.55 -12.15
C ARG A 304 -10.51 1.19 -12.85
N GLY A 305 -9.67 0.26 -12.40
CA GLY A 305 -9.57 -1.07 -12.97
C GLY A 305 -8.11 -1.51 -13.02
N ASP A 306 -7.86 -2.47 -13.90
CA ASP A 306 -6.55 -3.06 -14.11
C ASP A 306 -5.61 -2.13 -14.89
N TRP A 307 -4.31 -2.31 -14.69
CA TRP A 307 -3.26 -1.59 -15.41
C TRP A 307 -3.29 -0.08 -15.20
N ARG A 308 -3.91 0.35 -14.10
CA ARG A 308 -4.01 1.76 -13.75
C ARG A 308 -2.62 2.34 -13.52
N MET A 309 -2.36 3.50 -14.08
CA MET A 309 -1.09 4.20 -13.93
C MET A 309 -0.78 4.50 -12.45
N SER A 310 0.43 4.16 -12.01
CA SER A 310 0.98 4.47 -10.71
C SER A 310 2.37 5.08 -10.85
N LEU A 311 2.84 5.71 -9.77
CA LEU A 311 4.16 6.30 -9.70
C LEU A 311 5.07 5.42 -8.84
N GLU A 312 6.13 4.88 -9.45
CA GLU A 312 7.13 4.06 -8.78
C GLU A 312 8.45 4.82 -8.64
N ARG A 313 9.23 4.52 -7.60
CA ARG A 313 10.58 5.07 -7.45
C ARG A 313 11.60 4.05 -7.89
N ILE A 314 12.50 4.45 -8.79
CA ILE A 314 13.55 3.57 -9.31
C ILE A 314 14.48 3.14 -8.18
N ASN A 315 14.90 4.11 -7.36
CA ASN A 315 15.49 3.87 -6.05
C ASN A 315 14.43 4.12 -4.95
N PRO A 316 13.97 3.07 -4.25
CA PRO A 316 12.98 3.16 -3.17
C PRO A 316 13.45 3.91 -1.92
N THR A 317 14.74 4.19 -1.75
CA THR A 317 15.22 5.03 -0.63
C THR A 317 15.22 6.52 -0.98
N GLY A 318 15.37 6.84 -2.27
CA GLY A 318 15.48 8.21 -2.76
C GLY A 318 14.18 9.02 -2.78
N ASP A 319 14.32 10.25 -3.27
CA ASP A 319 13.27 11.27 -3.36
C ASP A 319 12.28 10.99 -4.51
N TYR A 320 11.14 11.69 -4.48
CA TYR A 320 10.25 11.77 -5.64
C TYR A 320 10.75 12.89 -6.57
N SER A 321 11.76 12.56 -7.37
CA SER A 321 12.31 13.43 -8.40
C SER A 321 11.93 12.94 -9.80
N ASN A 322 12.17 13.78 -10.81
CA ASN A 322 12.00 13.35 -12.19
C ASN A 322 12.91 12.16 -12.52
N ASP A 323 14.13 12.12 -12.04
CA ASP A 323 15.09 11.11 -12.49
C ASP A 323 14.98 9.80 -11.68
N ASN A 324 14.43 9.88 -10.46
CA ASN A 324 14.23 8.72 -9.58
C ASN A 324 12.80 8.14 -9.63
N THR A 325 12.00 8.47 -10.65
CA THR A 325 10.63 7.94 -10.76
C THR A 325 10.33 7.43 -12.16
N CYS A 326 9.47 6.43 -12.25
CA CYS A 326 8.90 5.94 -13.50
C CYS A 326 7.38 5.72 -13.33
N LEU A 327 6.68 5.56 -14.44
CA LEU A 327 5.27 5.21 -14.44
C LEU A 327 5.12 3.70 -14.65
N VAL A 328 4.33 3.06 -13.80
CA VAL A 328 4.09 1.61 -13.83
C VAL A 328 2.60 1.33 -13.76
N CYS A 329 2.17 0.15 -14.20
CA CYS A 329 0.86 -0.37 -13.81
C CYS A 329 0.82 -0.59 -12.29
N HIS A 330 -0.32 -0.28 -11.67
CA HIS A 330 -0.52 -0.34 -10.23
C HIS A 330 -0.24 -1.73 -9.64
N GLU A 331 -0.45 -2.77 -10.42
CA GLU A 331 -0.17 -4.18 -10.13
C GLU A 331 1.30 -4.43 -9.76
N PHE A 332 2.23 -3.65 -10.32
CA PHE A 332 3.67 -3.76 -10.04
C PHE A 332 4.16 -2.78 -8.97
N ASN A 333 3.29 -1.91 -8.46
CA ASN A 333 3.65 -0.97 -7.40
C ASN A 333 3.42 -1.63 -6.03
N VAL A 334 4.37 -2.48 -5.65
CA VAL A 334 4.37 -3.24 -4.41
C VAL A 334 5.26 -2.56 -3.36
N GLY A 335 4.90 -2.73 -2.08
CA GLY A 335 5.60 -2.04 -1.00
C GLY A 335 7.02 -2.55 -0.77
N ASP A 336 8.01 -1.64 -0.78
CA ASP A 336 9.38 -1.96 -0.35
C ASP A 336 9.53 -1.83 1.18
N HIS A 337 9.73 -2.97 1.83
CA HIS A 337 9.95 -3.07 3.27
C HIS A 337 11.43 -3.00 3.68
N ARG A 338 12.38 -2.97 2.75
CA ARG A 338 13.82 -2.97 3.07
C ARG A 338 14.26 -1.75 3.86
N SER A 339 13.58 -0.61 3.70
CA SER A 339 13.83 0.60 4.51
C SER A 339 13.54 0.44 6.02
N THR A 340 12.97 -0.69 6.43
CA THR A 340 12.77 -1.05 7.84
C THR A 340 13.87 -1.97 8.38
N ILE A 341 14.70 -2.52 7.50
CA ILE A 341 15.85 -3.35 7.86
C ILE A 341 16.90 -2.44 8.52
N ARG A 342 17.49 -2.97 9.59
CA ARG A 342 18.55 -2.35 10.37
C ARG A 342 19.77 -3.23 10.29
N ASP A 343 20.94 -2.62 10.45
CA ASP A 343 22.18 -3.36 10.64
C ASP A 343 22.07 -4.26 11.88
N GLU A 344 22.51 -5.51 11.77
CA GLU A 344 22.35 -6.51 12.83
C GLU A 344 23.31 -6.25 14.00
N THR A 345 24.43 -5.59 13.75
CA THR A 345 25.48 -5.32 14.75
C THR A 345 25.18 -4.03 15.51
N THR A 346 24.88 -2.95 14.77
CA THR A 346 24.71 -1.61 15.34
C THR A 346 23.25 -1.29 15.66
N GLY A 347 22.29 -1.97 15.01
CA GLY A 347 20.86 -1.61 15.06
C GLY A 347 20.55 -0.30 14.32
N GLU A 348 21.54 0.29 13.67
CA GLU A 348 21.38 1.51 12.88
C GLU A 348 20.65 1.21 11.58
N ARG A 349 20.16 2.27 10.94
CA ARG A 349 19.53 2.12 9.64
C ARG A 349 20.63 1.91 8.60
N LEU A 350 20.42 0.93 7.74
CA LEU A 350 21.30 0.69 6.60
C LEU A 350 21.38 1.93 5.70
N THR A 351 22.54 2.14 5.10
CA THR A 351 22.73 3.14 4.04
C THR A 351 21.86 2.80 2.83
N ASP A 352 21.65 3.78 1.96
CA ASP A 352 20.85 3.56 0.76
C ASP A 352 21.51 2.53 -0.18
N GLU A 353 22.84 2.47 -0.26
CA GLU A 353 23.58 1.43 -1.01
C GLU A 353 23.39 0.03 -0.40
N GLU A 354 23.47 -0.08 0.93
CA GLU A 354 23.24 -1.33 1.65
C GLU A 354 21.80 -1.82 1.50
N VAL A 355 20.82 -0.91 1.47
CA VAL A 355 19.42 -1.26 1.19
C VAL A 355 19.25 -1.77 -0.24
N MET A 356 19.89 -1.11 -1.21
CA MET A 356 19.76 -1.46 -2.63
C MET A 356 20.43 -2.80 -2.98
N SER A 357 21.53 -3.15 -2.29
CA SER A 357 22.20 -4.45 -2.46
C SER A 357 21.46 -5.63 -1.83
N ARG A 358 20.47 -5.37 -0.96
CA ARG A 358 19.65 -6.44 -0.36
C ARG A 358 18.49 -6.83 -1.27
N GLU A 359 18.23 -8.14 -1.32
CA GLU A 359 17.01 -8.69 -1.91
C GLU A 359 15.75 -8.09 -1.25
N GLY A 360 14.65 -7.99 -2.01
CA GLY A 360 13.41 -7.44 -1.50
C GLY A 360 12.20 -7.69 -2.41
N CYS A 361 11.00 -7.66 -1.85
CA CYS A 361 9.76 -7.97 -2.56
C CYS A 361 9.28 -6.88 -3.55
N PHE A 362 10.18 -6.04 -4.07
CA PHE A 362 9.87 -4.99 -5.05
C PHE A 362 10.20 -5.44 -6.48
N TRP A 363 9.62 -4.78 -7.48
CA TRP A 363 9.91 -5.04 -8.89
C TRP A 363 11.14 -4.26 -9.37
N SER A 364 11.99 -4.92 -10.14
CA SER A 364 13.05 -4.33 -10.96
C SER A 364 12.94 -4.86 -12.38
N GLN A 365 13.69 -4.30 -13.33
CA GLN A 365 13.66 -4.79 -14.70
C GLN A 365 14.18 -6.23 -14.78
N GLU A 366 15.28 -6.52 -14.07
CA GLU A 366 15.89 -7.84 -13.99
C GLU A 366 14.91 -8.85 -13.39
N LYS A 367 14.19 -8.45 -12.34
CA LYS A 367 13.22 -9.30 -11.67
C LYS A 367 11.98 -9.55 -12.53
N PHE A 368 11.55 -8.56 -13.31
CA PHE A 368 10.48 -8.71 -14.28
C PHE A 368 10.86 -9.72 -15.36
N VAL A 369 12.05 -9.61 -15.94
CA VAL A 369 12.57 -10.56 -16.94
C VAL A 369 12.71 -11.96 -16.34
N PHE A 370 13.24 -12.09 -15.13
CA PHE A 370 13.31 -13.38 -14.42
C PHE A 370 11.93 -14.02 -14.26
N ALA A 371 10.92 -13.25 -13.83
CA ALA A 371 9.57 -13.75 -13.71
C ALA A 371 8.98 -14.16 -15.07
N GLN A 372 9.23 -13.35 -16.10
CA GLN A 372 8.78 -13.63 -17.46
C GLN A 372 9.28 -15.00 -17.94
N MET A 373 10.57 -15.29 -17.77
CA MET A 373 11.15 -16.58 -18.15
C MET A 373 10.48 -17.77 -17.46
N HIS A 374 10.29 -17.70 -16.14
CA HIS A 374 9.64 -18.79 -15.38
C HIS A 374 8.16 -18.95 -15.74
N ILE A 375 7.48 -17.85 -16.03
CA ILE A 375 6.09 -17.88 -16.48
C ILE A 375 6.02 -18.51 -17.88
N MET A 376 6.92 -18.15 -18.81
CA MET A 376 7.01 -18.77 -20.13
C MET A 376 7.22 -20.29 -20.02
N GLU A 377 8.16 -20.73 -19.19
CA GLU A 377 8.41 -22.16 -18.93
C GLU A 377 7.17 -22.87 -18.36
N LYS A 378 6.52 -22.29 -17.34
CA LYS A 378 5.29 -22.84 -16.75
C LYS A 378 4.18 -23.06 -17.78
N TYR A 379 4.07 -22.17 -18.76
CA TYR A 379 3.05 -22.24 -19.80
C TYR A 379 3.54 -22.93 -21.09
N GLY A 380 4.71 -23.58 -21.05
CA GLY A 380 5.24 -24.35 -22.17
C GLY A 380 5.65 -23.51 -23.39
N MET A 381 5.97 -22.23 -23.18
CA MET A 381 6.46 -21.33 -24.23
C MET A 381 7.99 -21.41 -24.29
N SER A 382 8.56 -21.45 -25.50
CA SER A 382 10.01 -21.36 -25.69
C SER A 382 10.50 -19.96 -25.29
N VAL A 383 11.50 -19.92 -24.40
CA VAL A 383 12.17 -18.68 -23.94
C VAL A 383 12.91 -17.99 -25.07
#